data_AF-A0A8J5TMN7-F1
#
_entry.id   AF-A0A8J5TMN7-F1
#
_cell.length_a   1.000
_cell.length_b   1.000
_cell.length_c   1.000
_cell.angle_alpha   90.00
_cell.angle_beta   90.00
_cell.angle_gamma   90.00
#
_symmetry.space_group_name_H-M   'P 1'
#
loop_
_entity.id
_entity.type
_entity.pdbx_description
1 polymer ?
#
loop_
_entity_poly.entity_id
_entity_poly.type
_entity_poly.pdbx_seq_one_letter_code
_entity_poly.pdbx_strand_id
1 'polypeptide(L)'
;MCHCTVLQRKLWKRSAQEAFADATWLESYLVQRGGRSKPSDIPAPDIEWPDDPVDPVQPVYAALQNEKEILEDLHRLCAAAEKAGDNALEDVIESRFLRKETRHVKDMGDLLQQFVRISKQAGHGLYLDKVLRANNGVVPWASFNDPDKSDELLRGVVKDLHKAAV
;
A
#
# COMPACT_ATOMS: atom_id res chain seq x y z
N MET A 1 -11.53 -27.92 -11.77
CA MET A 1 -10.58 -27.24 -10.87
C MET A 1 -10.53 -25.75 -11.25
N CYS A 2 -11.41 -24.94 -10.64
CA CYS A 2 -11.51 -23.51 -10.91
C CYS A 2 -10.21 -22.78 -10.50
N HIS A 3 -9.54 -22.16 -11.46
CA HIS A 3 -8.30 -21.38 -11.28
C HIS A 3 -8.54 -20.02 -10.58
N CYS A 4 -9.66 -19.85 -9.86
CA CYS A 4 -10.10 -18.59 -9.27
C CYS A 4 -9.52 -18.33 -7.86
N THR A 5 -8.98 -19.34 -7.19
CA THR A 5 -8.39 -19.25 -5.83
C THR A 5 -7.01 -18.56 -5.78
N VAL A 6 -6.49 -18.07 -6.90
CA VAL A 6 -5.17 -17.40 -6.97
C VAL A 6 -5.32 -15.89 -7.21
N LEU A 7 -6.48 -15.34 -6.87
CA LEU A 7 -6.87 -14.00 -7.28
C LEU A 7 -5.87 -12.91 -6.86
N GLN A 8 -5.01 -13.07 -5.84
CA GLN A 8 -3.91 -12.10 -5.64
C GLN A 8 -2.75 -12.48 -4.70
N ARG A 9 -2.25 -13.73 -4.76
CA ARG A 9 -1.07 -14.13 -3.95
C ARG A 9 0.11 -13.16 -4.05
N LYS A 10 0.36 -12.57 -5.22
CA LYS A 10 1.47 -11.61 -5.43
C LYS A 10 1.21 -10.26 -4.74
N LEU A 11 0.00 -9.72 -4.79
CA LEU A 11 -0.35 -8.45 -4.13
C LEU A 11 -0.18 -8.59 -2.62
N TRP A 12 -0.82 -9.60 -2.02
CA TRP A 12 -0.76 -9.82 -0.57
C TRP A 12 0.64 -10.17 -0.09
N LYS A 13 1.37 -11.01 -0.84
CA LYS A 13 2.77 -11.31 -0.51
C LYS A 13 3.65 -10.08 -0.57
N ARG A 14 3.45 -9.20 -1.57
CA ARG A 14 4.23 -7.96 -1.69
C ARG A 14 3.91 -7.01 -0.54
N SER A 15 2.63 -6.76 -0.27
CA SER A 15 2.18 -5.91 0.85
C SER A 15 2.74 -6.42 2.19
N ALA A 16 2.67 -7.72 2.46
CA ALA A 16 3.27 -8.30 3.66
C ALA A 16 4.79 -8.12 3.74
N GLN A 17 5.51 -8.25 2.62
CA GLN A 17 6.96 -8.02 2.56
C GLN A 17 7.31 -6.54 2.77
N GLU A 18 6.53 -5.62 2.19
CA GLU A 18 6.69 -4.18 2.35
C GLU A 18 6.45 -3.76 3.81
N ALA A 19 5.39 -4.27 4.45
CA ALA A 19 5.09 -4.02 5.85
C ALA A 19 6.18 -4.56 6.79
N PHE A 20 6.71 -5.76 6.51
CA PHE A 20 7.82 -6.32 7.28
C PHE A 20 9.09 -5.49 7.13
N ALA A 21 9.39 -5.00 5.92
CA ALA A 21 10.53 -4.12 5.67
C ALA A 21 10.39 -2.77 6.42
N ASP A 22 9.18 -2.21 6.45
CA ASP A 22 8.87 -0.99 7.20
C ASP A 22 9.05 -1.18 8.72
N ALA A 23 8.53 -2.27 9.28
CA ALA A 23 8.70 -2.62 10.69
C ALA A 23 10.20 -2.79 11.05
N THR A 24 10.95 -3.51 10.21
CA THR A 24 12.40 -3.71 10.39
C THR A 24 13.17 -2.39 10.32
N TRP A 25 12.76 -1.49 9.42
CA TRP A 25 13.36 -0.17 9.29
C TRP A 25 13.09 0.67 10.54
N LEU A 26 11.85 0.68 11.04
CA LEU A 26 11.47 1.44 12.23
C LEU A 26 12.19 0.92 13.49
N GLU A 27 12.33 -0.39 13.63
CA GLU A 27 13.14 -1.00 14.68
C GLU A 27 14.60 -0.56 14.61
N SER A 28 15.19 -0.59 13.41
CA SER A 28 16.56 -0.15 13.19
C SER A 28 16.74 1.33 13.50
N TYR A 29 15.78 2.17 13.14
CA TYR A 29 15.76 3.60 13.46
C TYR A 29 15.69 3.84 14.97
N LEU A 30 14.84 3.09 15.68
CA LEU A 30 14.74 3.15 17.14
C LEU A 30 16.09 2.82 17.80
N VAL A 31 16.75 1.74 17.36
CA VAL A 31 18.07 1.33 17.88
C VAL A 31 19.14 2.38 17.55
N GLN A 32 19.12 2.94 16.34
CA GLN A 32 20.05 4.01 15.94
C GLN A 32 19.92 5.25 16.84
N ARG A 33 18.70 5.61 17.25
CA ARG A 33 18.42 6.72 18.17
C ARG A 33 18.72 6.40 19.64
N GLY A 34 19.25 5.21 19.94
CA GLY A 34 19.59 4.76 21.30
C GLY A 34 18.42 4.15 22.08
N GLY A 35 17.29 3.92 21.42
CA GLY A 35 16.14 3.22 21.98
C GLY A 35 16.35 1.71 22.04
N ARG A 36 15.44 1.02 22.73
CA ARG A 36 15.44 -0.44 22.84
C ARG A 36 14.13 -1.01 22.28
N SER A 37 14.24 -1.78 21.21
CA SER A 37 13.12 -2.54 20.67
C SER A 37 12.63 -3.59 21.66
N LYS A 38 11.30 -3.71 21.78
CA LYS A 38 10.61 -4.73 22.58
C LYS A 38 9.46 -5.29 21.75
N PRO A 39 9.74 -6.23 20.83
CA PRO A 39 8.69 -6.87 20.04
C PRO A 39 7.66 -7.54 20.97
N SER A 40 6.39 -7.31 20.69
CA SER A 40 5.28 -8.01 21.33
C SER A 40 4.83 -9.20 20.48
N ASP A 41 4.14 -10.14 21.11
CA ASP A 41 3.54 -11.26 20.39
C ASP A 41 2.54 -10.76 19.33
N ILE A 42 2.65 -11.29 18.10
CA ILE A 42 1.72 -11.02 17.01
C ILE A 42 0.71 -12.17 16.98
N PRO A 43 -0.58 -11.93 17.27
CA PRO A 43 -1.58 -12.99 17.26
C PRO A 43 -1.79 -13.52 15.84
N ALA A 44 -2.12 -14.81 15.74
CA ALA A 44 -2.56 -15.38 14.47
C ALA A 44 -3.86 -14.69 14.03
N PRO A 45 -4.00 -14.30 12.75
CA PRO A 45 -5.24 -13.70 12.26
C PRO A 45 -6.38 -14.74 12.28
N ASP A 46 -7.48 -14.41 12.95
CA ASP A 46 -8.68 -15.25 13.04
C ASP A 46 -9.62 -14.97 11.86
N ILE A 47 -9.10 -15.13 10.64
CA ILE A 47 -9.80 -14.79 9.40
C ILE A 47 -9.67 -15.94 8.41
N GLU A 48 -10.81 -16.53 8.05
CA GLU A 48 -10.93 -17.47 6.94
C GLU A 48 -11.72 -16.83 5.78
N TRP A 49 -11.17 -16.92 4.57
CA TRP A 49 -11.84 -16.45 3.36
C TRP A 49 -12.42 -17.64 2.61
N PRO A 50 -13.75 -17.71 2.38
CA PRO A 50 -14.36 -18.84 1.71
C PRO A 50 -13.90 -18.94 0.25
N ASP A 51 -13.56 -20.16 -0.17
CA ASP A 51 -13.11 -20.45 -1.54
C ASP A 51 -14.28 -20.58 -2.54
N ASP A 52 -15.53 -20.72 -2.07
CA ASP A 52 -16.72 -20.87 -2.92
C ASP A 52 -17.99 -20.25 -2.28
N PRO A 53 -18.65 -19.27 -2.92
CA PRO A 53 -18.16 -18.51 -4.08
C PRO A 53 -16.99 -17.60 -3.68
N VAL A 54 -15.99 -17.48 -4.56
CA VAL A 54 -14.87 -16.54 -4.33
C VAL A 54 -15.39 -15.10 -4.33
N ASP A 55 -15.38 -14.44 -3.18
CA ASP A 55 -15.67 -13.01 -3.04
C ASP A 55 -14.37 -12.22 -2.79
N PRO A 56 -13.86 -11.47 -3.78
CA PRO A 56 -12.66 -10.65 -3.59
C PRO A 56 -12.93 -9.33 -2.86
N VAL A 57 -14.20 -8.95 -2.63
CA VAL A 57 -14.56 -7.67 -1.99
C VAL A 57 -14.19 -7.68 -0.51
N GLN A 58 -14.56 -8.75 0.23
CA GLN A 58 -14.32 -8.82 1.67
C GLN A 58 -12.83 -8.76 2.06
N PRO A 59 -11.92 -9.53 1.40
CA PRO A 59 -10.49 -9.46 1.71
C PRO A 59 -9.89 -8.07 1.46
N VAL A 60 -10.29 -7.42 0.36
CA VAL A 60 -9.78 -6.09 0.02
C VAL A 60 -10.34 -5.01 0.93
N TYR A 61 -11.60 -5.16 1.36
CA TYR A 61 -12.20 -4.28 2.35
C TYR A 61 -11.49 -4.39 3.71
N ALA A 62 -11.23 -5.61 4.18
CA ALA A 62 -10.47 -5.84 5.41
C ALA A 62 -9.05 -5.28 5.31
N ALA A 63 -8.36 -5.47 4.19
CA ALA A 63 -7.05 -4.88 3.97
C ALA A 63 -7.09 -3.35 3.98
N LEU A 64 -8.07 -2.72 3.31
CA LEU A 64 -8.25 -1.27 3.33
C LEU A 64 -8.46 -0.75 4.76
N GLN A 65 -9.17 -1.50 5.60
CA GLN A 65 -9.38 -1.11 6.98
C GLN A 65 -8.08 -1.18 7.79
N ASN A 66 -7.26 -2.22 7.59
CA ASN A 66 -5.94 -2.31 8.21
C ASN A 66 -5.02 -1.14 7.80
N GLU A 67 -4.96 -0.79 6.52
CA GLU A 67 -4.13 0.35 6.04
C GLU A 67 -4.59 1.69 6.64
N LYS A 68 -5.91 1.87 6.83
CA LYS A 68 -6.44 3.05 7.53
C LYS A 68 -6.05 3.10 9.00
N GLU A 69 -6.11 1.96 9.68
CA GLU A 69 -5.68 1.86 11.09
C GLU A 69 -4.19 2.15 11.23
N ILE A 70 -3.36 1.64 10.32
CA ILE A 70 -1.93 1.97 10.25
C ILE A 70 -1.72 3.47 10.03
N LEU A 71 -2.47 4.09 9.11
CA LEU A 71 -2.39 5.54 8.88
C LEU A 71 -2.76 6.35 10.13
N GLU A 72 -3.82 5.95 10.84
CA GLU A 72 -4.21 6.57 12.11
C GLU A 72 -3.11 6.42 13.18
N ASP A 73 -2.49 5.25 13.28
CA ASP A 73 -1.40 5.00 14.23
C ASP A 73 -0.14 5.81 13.87
N LEU A 74 0.17 5.99 12.59
CA LEU A 74 1.24 6.89 12.14
C LEU A 74 0.95 8.35 12.50
N HIS A 75 -0.29 8.82 12.36
CA HIS A 75 -0.68 10.16 12.80
C HIS A 75 -0.54 10.32 14.32
N ARG A 76 -0.93 9.30 15.11
CA ARG A 76 -0.74 9.31 16.57
C ARG A 76 0.75 9.36 16.94
N LEU A 77 1.59 8.60 16.23
CA LEU A 77 3.04 8.59 16.44
C LEU A 77 3.66 9.96 16.09
N CYS A 78 3.22 10.57 14.99
CA CYS A 78 3.66 11.90 14.57
C CYS A 78 3.29 12.96 15.63
N ALA A 79 2.04 12.95 16.10
CA ALA A 79 1.59 13.85 17.16
C ALA A 79 2.33 13.64 18.49
N ALA A 80 2.72 12.40 18.81
CA ALA A 80 3.56 12.10 19.96
C ALA A 80 4.99 12.65 19.80
N ALA A 81 5.57 12.58 18.60
CA ALA A 81 6.87 13.15 18.26
C ALA A 81 6.85 14.69 18.38
N GLU A 82 5.83 15.34 17.82
CA GLU A 82 5.63 16.79 17.89
C GLU A 82 5.53 17.24 19.36
N LYS A 83 4.69 16.57 20.17
CA LYS A 83 4.54 16.88 21.60
C LYS A 83 5.84 16.70 22.40
N ALA A 84 6.70 15.77 21.98
CA ALA A 84 8.01 15.54 22.58
C ALA A 84 9.09 16.49 22.06
N GLY A 85 8.81 17.29 21.02
CA GLY A 85 9.78 18.15 20.35
C GLY A 85 10.84 17.37 19.55
N ASP A 86 10.52 16.15 19.09
CA ASP A 86 11.43 15.31 18.30
C ASP A 86 11.21 15.52 16.79
N ASN A 87 11.69 16.66 16.29
CA ASN A 87 11.52 17.05 14.88
C ASN A 87 12.14 16.04 13.90
N ALA A 88 13.16 15.29 14.32
CA ALA A 88 13.80 14.29 13.48
C ALA A 88 12.95 13.01 13.36
N LEU A 89 12.21 12.65 14.42
CA LEU A 89 11.22 11.56 14.33
C LEU A 89 10.01 12.00 13.49
N GLU A 90 9.54 13.24 13.65
CA GLU A 90 8.47 13.84 12.84
C GLU A 90 8.82 13.78 11.34
N ASP A 91 9.96 14.34 10.92
CA ASP A 91 10.40 14.35 9.51
C ASP A 91 10.44 12.93 8.90
N VAL A 92 10.95 11.95 9.66
CA VAL A 92 11.00 10.55 9.20
C VAL A 92 9.59 9.97 9.03
N ILE A 93 8.68 10.22 9.96
CA ILE A 93 7.30 9.71 9.88
C ILE A 93 6.58 10.34 8.69
N GLU A 94 6.68 11.65 8.52
CA GLU A 94 6.01 12.39 7.45
C GLU A 94 6.55 12.02 6.06
N SER A 95 7.88 12.10 5.89
CA SER A 95 8.52 11.94 4.59
C SER A 95 8.45 10.51 4.05
N ARG A 96 8.57 9.51 4.94
CA ARG A 96 8.64 8.10 4.57
C ARG A 96 7.31 7.38 4.73
N PHE A 97 6.71 7.44 5.93
CA PHE A 97 5.59 6.57 6.29
C PHE A 97 4.24 7.17 5.91
N LEU A 98 3.94 8.42 6.30
CA LEU A 98 2.65 9.04 5.97
C LEU A 98 2.47 9.18 4.45
N ARG A 99 3.52 9.55 3.71
CA ARG A 99 3.47 9.62 2.24
C ARG A 99 3.16 8.26 1.60
N LYS A 100 3.80 7.20 2.09
CA LYS A 100 3.60 5.83 1.60
C LYS A 100 2.20 5.32 1.95
N GLU A 101 1.81 5.45 3.21
CA GLU A 101 0.55 4.89 3.71
C GLU A 101 -0.67 5.61 3.12
N THR A 102 -0.59 6.93 2.92
CA THR A 102 -1.63 7.69 2.20
C THR A 102 -1.85 7.14 0.78
N ARG A 103 -0.77 6.73 0.10
CA ARG A 103 -0.88 6.08 -1.21
C ARG A 103 -1.50 4.69 -1.09
N HIS A 104 -1.08 3.88 -0.11
CA HIS A 104 -1.62 2.54 0.09
C HIS A 104 -3.14 2.54 0.34
N VAL A 105 -3.62 3.43 1.21
CA VAL A 105 -5.05 3.61 1.47
C VAL A 105 -5.80 3.97 0.18
N LYS A 106 -5.25 4.88 -0.63
CA LYS A 106 -5.84 5.25 -1.93
C LYS A 106 -5.85 4.06 -2.89
N ASP A 107 -4.73 3.38 -3.05
CA ASP A 107 -4.57 2.25 -3.97
C ASP A 107 -5.52 1.10 -3.62
N MET A 108 -5.67 0.79 -2.33
CA MET A 108 -6.58 -0.23 -1.83
C MET A 108 -8.05 0.20 -1.98
N GLY A 109 -8.35 1.49 -1.77
CA GLY A 109 -9.67 2.07 -2.00
C GLY A 109 -10.10 2.01 -3.47
N ASP A 110 -9.18 2.33 -4.39
CA ASP A 110 -9.42 2.23 -5.82
C ASP A 110 -9.58 0.75 -6.24
N LEU A 111 -8.77 -0.15 -5.67
CA LEU A 111 -8.90 -1.60 -5.90
C LEU A 111 -10.26 -2.14 -5.44
N LEU A 112 -10.73 -1.74 -4.26
CA LEU A 112 -12.05 -2.11 -3.75
C LEU A 112 -13.16 -1.65 -4.70
N GLN A 113 -13.09 -0.43 -5.20
CA GLN A 113 -14.08 0.08 -6.17
C GLN A 113 -14.09 -0.75 -7.45
N GLN A 114 -12.92 -1.19 -7.94
CA GLN A 114 -12.85 -2.08 -9.10
C GLN A 114 -13.50 -3.44 -8.81
N PHE A 115 -13.25 -4.03 -7.64
CA PHE A 115 -13.88 -5.29 -7.25
C PHE A 115 -15.39 -5.17 -7.08
N VAL A 116 -15.89 -4.11 -6.44
CA VAL A 116 -17.34 -3.86 -6.28
C VAL A 116 -18.01 -3.60 -7.64
N ARG A 117 -17.31 -2.95 -8.58
CA ARG A 117 -17.82 -2.74 -9.94
C ARG A 117 -17.94 -4.08 -10.69
N ILE A 118 -16.93 -4.93 -10.54
CA ILE A 118 -16.80 -6.21 -11.24
C ILE A 118 -17.70 -7.29 -10.64
N SER A 119 -17.95 -7.28 -9.32
CA SER A 119 -18.83 -8.25 -8.66
C SER A 119 -20.27 -8.19 -9.17
N LYS A 120 -20.68 -7.07 -9.79
CA LYS A 120 -21.99 -6.91 -10.44
C LYS A 120 -22.09 -7.62 -11.80
N GLN A 121 -20.98 -8.06 -12.40
CA GLN A 121 -20.94 -8.68 -13.73
C GLN A 121 -20.14 -9.99 -13.72
N ALA A 122 -20.83 -11.12 -13.90
CA ALA A 122 -20.21 -12.44 -13.94
C ALA A 122 -19.06 -12.50 -14.98
N GLY A 123 -17.94 -13.13 -14.62
CA GLY A 123 -16.78 -13.34 -15.50
C GLY A 123 -15.73 -12.22 -15.54
N HIS A 124 -16.04 -11.00 -15.08
CA HIS A 124 -15.09 -9.88 -15.12
C HIS A 124 -14.01 -9.95 -14.01
N GLY A 125 -14.21 -10.74 -12.96
CA GLY A 125 -13.21 -10.96 -11.89
C GLY A 125 -11.90 -11.56 -12.40
N LEU A 126 -11.99 -12.41 -13.43
CA LEU A 126 -10.83 -13.03 -14.10
C LEU A 126 -9.96 -11.99 -14.83
N TYR A 127 -10.54 -10.90 -15.32
CA TYR A 127 -9.79 -9.83 -15.98
C TYR A 127 -8.91 -9.09 -14.98
N LEU A 128 -9.45 -8.74 -13.81
CA LEU A 128 -8.70 -8.01 -12.79
C LEU A 128 -7.57 -8.86 -12.19
N ASP A 129 -7.80 -10.16 -11.97
CA ASP A 129 -6.74 -11.11 -11.63
C ASP A 129 -5.61 -11.12 -12.67
N LYS A 130 -5.97 -11.22 -13.96
CA LYS A 130 -5.00 -11.21 -15.06
C LYS A 130 -4.17 -9.93 -15.06
N VAL A 131 -4.82 -8.78 -14.87
CA VAL A 131 -4.16 -7.47 -14.78
C VAL A 131 -3.17 -7.42 -13.62
N LEU A 132 -3.57 -7.87 -12.43
CA LEU A 132 -2.72 -7.84 -11.24
C LEU A 132 -1.57 -8.85 -11.35
N ARG A 133 -1.77 -10.00 -11.99
CA ARG A 133 -0.66 -10.92 -12.31
C ARG A 133 0.35 -10.33 -13.29
N ALA A 134 -0.13 -9.64 -14.32
CA ALA A 134 0.72 -8.98 -15.32
C ALA A 134 1.55 -7.84 -14.70
N ASN A 135 1.01 -7.17 -13.69
CA ASN A 135 1.66 -6.04 -13.02
C ASN A 135 2.33 -6.43 -11.67
N ASN A 136 2.63 -7.71 -11.44
CA ASN A 136 3.28 -8.19 -10.21
C ASN A 136 2.60 -7.74 -8.91
N GLY A 137 1.26 -7.70 -8.90
CA GLY A 137 0.46 -7.24 -7.76
C GLY A 137 0.43 -5.72 -7.60
N VAL A 138 0.99 -4.92 -8.52
CA VAL A 138 0.82 -3.46 -8.53
C VAL A 138 -0.51 -3.16 -9.20
N VAL A 139 -1.33 -2.33 -8.55
CA VAL A 139 -2.52 -1.76 -9.16
C VAL A 139 -2.11 -0.79 -10.28
N PRO A 140 -2.43 -1.04 -11.56
CA PRO A 140 -1.89 -0.26 -12.68
C PRO A 140 -2.25 1.22 -12.65
N TRP A 141 -3.36 1.58 -12.00
CA TRP A 141 -3.82 2.96 -11.90
C TRP A 141 -3.17 3.74 -10.75
N ALA A 142 -2.45 3.10 -9.84
CA ALA A 142 -1.71 3.79 -8.78
C ALA A 142 -0.68 4.78 -9.33
N SER A 143 -0.10 4.49 -10.50
CA SER A 143 0.86 5.37 -11.14
C SER A 143 0.24 6.55 -11.89
N PHE A 144 -1.03 6.49 -12.28
CA PHE A 144 -1.67 7.56 -13.05
C PHE A 144 -2.06 8.76 -12.19
N ASN A 145 -2.35 8.52 -10.91
CA ASN A 145 -2.76 9.57 -9.97
C ASN A 145 -1.62 10.00 -9.03
N ASP A 146 -0.39 9.69 -9.42
CA ASP A 146 0.81 9.98 -8.64
C ASP A 146 1.38 11.35 -9.07
N PRO A 147 1.33 12.36 -8.18
CA PRO A 147 1.83 13.70 -8.52
C PRO A 147 3.35 13.68 -8.81
N ASP A 148 4.13 12.83 -8.12
CA ASP A 148 5.57 12.77 -8.29
C ASP A 148 5.95 12.24 -9.68
N LYS A 149 5.21 11.24 -10.17
CA LYS A 149 5.38 10.73 -11.53
C LYS A 149 4.94 11.73 -12.58
N SER A 150 3.86 12.47 -12.31
CA SER A 150 3.39 13.53 -13.21
C SER A 150 4.47 14.60 -13.39
N ASP A 151 5.09 15.02 -12.27
CA ASP A 151 6.20 15.97 -12.28
C ASP A 151 7.44 15.44 -13.00
N GLU A 152 7.79 14.16 -12.81
CA GLU A 152 8.91 13.52 -13.50
C GLU A 152 8.70 13.49 -15.02
N LEU A 153 7.47 13.15 -15.47
CA LEU A 153 7.09 13.18 -16.88
C LEU A 153 7.16 14.59 -17.45
N LEU A 154 6.66 15.60 -16.74
CA LEU A 154 6.73 17.01 -17.15
C LEU A 154 8.18 17.47 -17.30
N ARG A 155 9.06 17.13 -16.34
CA ARG A 155 10.50 17.42 -16.43
C ARG A 155 11.14 16.76 -17.65
N GLY A 156 10.75 15.53 -17.96
CA GLY A 156 11.18 14.82 -19.17
C GLY A 156 10.77 15.57 -20.45
N VAL A 157 9.49 15.93 -20.57
CA VAL A 157 8.97 16.68 -21.72
C VAL A 157 9.65 18.03 -21.90
N VAL A 158 9.85 18.79 -20.81
CA VAL A 158 10.55 20.08 -20.86
C VAL A 158 11.99 19.91 -21.34
N LYS A 159 12.68 18.86 -20.88
CA LYS A 159 14.05 18.55 -21.32
C LYS A 159 14.12 18.22 -22.81
N ASP A 160 13.16 17.46 -23.32
CA ASP A 160 13.12 17.07 -24.73
C ASP A 160 12.75 18.25 -25.64
N LEU A 161 11.82 19.11 -25.21
CA LEU A 161 11.51 20.36 -25.90
C LEU A 161 12.73 21.30 -25.95
N HIS A 162 13.47 21.43 -24.85
CA HIS A 162 14.68 22.25 -24.84
C HIS A 162 15.75 21.73 -25.80
N LYS A 163 15.95 20.40 -25.86
CA LYS A 163 16.87 19.77 -26.82
C LYS A 163 16.42 19.93 -28.27
N ALA A 164 15.12 20.00 -28.55
CA ALA A 164 14.61 20.20 -29.90
C ALA A 164 14.70 21.67 -30.37
N ALA A 165 14.83 22.61 -29.42
CA ALA A 165 14.91 24.05 -29.68
C ALA A 165 16.35 24.60 -29.80
N VAL A 166 17.37 23.79 -29.48
CA VAL A 166 18.81 24.11 -29.53
C VAL A 166 19.49 23.24 -30.57
#